data_AF-A0A917K3J3-F1
#
_entry.id   AF-A0A917K3J3-F1
#
_cell.length_a   1.000
_cell.length_b   1.000
_cell.length_c   1.000
_cell.angle_alpha   90.00
_cell.angle_beta   90.00
_cell.angle_gamma   90.00
#
_symmetry.space_group_name_H-M   'P 1'
#
loop_
_entity.id
_entity.type
_entity.pdbx_description
1 polymer ?
#
loop_
_entity_poly.entity_id
_entity_poly.type
_entity_poly.pdbx_seq_one_letter_code
_entity_poly.pdbx_strand_id
1 'polypeptide(L)'
;MTDRITMAWLPTILLGLLIGLAAGAYGGVVADAAVPWLRISAREGGSGMFVALMILLGFVGGSILGMVLCRLTGGPGLPGVARGFGIGLAGVLGVITLLGGLAWLSREVEPLIGGKPLDVAVEIRLAEGEARPVAAEGGYSYVSMHSGPQRSGRAGPLDIEAARLEDERWIIPGSVPIHISVDDRVVGVVLLGGGTRFFTVNVPARPARVDGDWSSWREPDASSAAPPPTGVGFELRYRVVLRPPPPPPVEMPAPAGPPPLPEADAPTEAWLAFTSVTMPSETRDRALATVQDRADFVPLMAARIVEGDAETARDAMYLVGQMRPPPAVLGDAVRRRAAALVVMIEAIDPDDENSLALLYDRPHTLATGVFAAAFGLRAAGVDIRPELHAIATAAAPREKQARDIVGMMDRVIAYFDKLDREGRVLD
;
A
#
# COMPACT_ATOMS: atom_id res chain seq x y z
N MET A 1 36.96 27.83 -46.36
CA MET A 1 35.61 28.34 -46.01
C MET A 1 34.63 27.24 -46.35
N THR A 2 34.21 26.49 -45.34
CA THR A 2 33.26 25.38 -45.51
C THR A 2 31.86 25.96 -45.40
N ASP A 3 31.17 26.12 -46.53
CA ASP A 3 29.74 26.44 -46.52
C ASP A 3 29.03 25.30 -45.78
N ARG A 4 28.70 25.52 -44.50
CA ARG A 4 27.77 24.66 -43.78
C ARG A 4 26.40 24.90 -44.41
N ILE A 5 26.07 24.08 -45.40
CA ILE A 5 24.72 23.98 -45.94
C ILE A 5 23.81 23.57 -44.78
N THR A 6 23.16 24.56 -44.19
CA THR A 6 22.22 24.38 -43.10
C THR A 6 21.00 23.68 -43.67
N MET A 7 20.74 22.44 -43.22
CA MET A 7 19.41 21.83 -43.42
C MET A 7 18.33 22.83 -42.99
N ALA A 8 17.23 22.87 -43.72
CA ALA A 8 16.04 23.58 -43.29
C ALA A 8 15.59 23.02 -41.93
N TRP A 9 15.15 23.90 -41.03
CA TRP A 9 14.72 23.52 -39.69
C TRP A 9 13.51 22.58 -39.68
N LEU A 10 12.59 22.77 -40.63
CA LEU A 10 11.36 22.00 -40.69
C LEU A 10 11.61 20.47 -40.86
N PRO A 11 12.42 20.00 -41.84
CA PRO A 11 12.79 18.57 -41.92
C PRO A 11 13.44 18.03 -40.66
N THR A 12 14.33 18.79 -40.01
CA THR A 12 14.96 18.35 -38.75
C THR A 12 13.92 18.13 -37.66
N ILE A 13 12.98 19.07 -37.50
CA ILE A 13 11.93 18.98 -36.49
C ILE A 13 11.04 17.77 -36.76
N LEU A 14 10.59 17.57 -38.00
CA LEU A 14 9.75 16.43 -38.38
C LEU A 14 10.43 15.09 -38.14
N LEU A 15 11.69 14.94 -38.55
CA LEU A 15 12.47 13.72 -38.31
C LEU A 15 12.71 13.49 -36.81
N GLY A 16 12.96 14.56 -36.07
CA GLY A 16 13.04 14.53 -34.61
C GLY A 16 11.78 13.97 -33.98
N LEU A 17 10.61 14.53 -34.32
CA LEU A 17 9.32 14.06 -33.81
C LEU A 17 9.03 12.60 -34.16
N LEU A 18 9.39 12.15 -35.37
CA LEU A 18 9.25 10.73 -35.77
C LEU A 18 10.17 9.82 -34.94
N ILE A 19 11.43 10.22 -34.71
CA ILE A 19 12.35 9.49 -33.82
C ILE A 19 11.79 9.47 -32.39
N GLY A 20 11.26 10.59 -31.91
CA GLY A 20 10.58 10.70 -30.62
C GLY A 20 9.41 9.72 -30.51
N LEU A 21 8.54 9.64 -31.51
CA LEU A 21 7.41 8.71 -31.50
C LEU A 21 7.87 7.25 -31.36
N ALA A 22 8.88 6.85 -32.14
CA ALA A 22 9.48 5.53 -32.04
C ALA A 22 10.13 5.28 -30.67
N ALA A 23 10.83 6.29 -30.13
CA ALA A 23 11.48 6.25 -28.83
C ALA A 23 10.48 6.16 -27.68
N GLY A 24 9.35 6.87 -27.75
CA GLY A 24 8.26 6.77 -26.78
C GLY A 24 7.64 5.38 -26.77
N ALA A 25 7.33 4.83 -27.95
CA ALA A 25 6.79 3.47 -28.06
C ALA A 25 7.77 2.42 -27.52
N TYR A 26 9.04 2.46 -27.93
CA TYR A 26 10.06 1.52 -27.47
C TYR A 26 10.37 1.69 -25.97
N GLY A 27 10.44 2.94 -25.49
CA GLY A 27 10.58 3.26 -24.08
C GLY A 27 9.44 2.70 -23.24
N GLY A 28 8.21 2.72 -23.74
CA GLY A 28 7.07 2.07 -23.10
C GLY A 28 7.24 0.56 -22.96
N VAL A 29 7.68 -0.13 -24.03
CA VAL A 29 7.94 -1.58 -24.00
C VAL A 29 9.04 -1.92 -23.00
N VAL A 30 10.15 -1.17 -23.00
CA VAL A 30 11.25 -1.37 -22.05
C VAL A 30 10.81 -1.07 -20.62
N ALA A 31 9.99 -0.03 -20.41
CA ALA A 31 9.46 0.32 -19.09
C ALA A 31 8.52 -0.76 -18.56
N ASP A 32 7.62 -1.28 -19.39
CA ASP A 32 6.72 -2.39 -19.03
C ASP A 32 7.51 -3.64 -18.62
N ALA A 33 8.56 -3.98 -19.38
CA ALA A 33 9.47 -5.06 -19.01
C ALA A 33 10.23 -4.77 -17.69
N ALA A 34 10.53 -3.51 -17.40
CA ALA A 34 11.23 -3.09 -16.19
C ALA A 34 10.34 -3.06 -14.94
N VAL A 35 9.02 -2.92 -15.06
CA VAL A 35 8.07 -2.95 -13.93
C VAL A 35 8.30 -4.14 -13.00
N PRO A 36 8.34 -5.41 -13.47
CA PRO A 36 8.60 -6.55 -12.59
C PRO A 36 10.04 -6.59 -12.06
N TRP A 37 11.03 -6.11 -12.82
CA TRP A 37 12.43 -6.09 -12.40
C TRP A 37 12.68 -5.13 -11.24
N LEU A 38 12.02 -3.98 -11.30
CA LEU A 38 12.11 -2.89 -10.32
C LEU A 38 11.01 -2.96 -9.25
N ARG A 39 10.13 -3.97 -9.31
CA ARG A 39 9.02 -4.20 -8.38
C ARG A 39 8.12 -2.98 -8.17
N ILE A 40 7.84 -2.26 -9.26
CA ILE A 40 6.95 -1.11 -9.23
C ILE A 40 5.54 -1.61 -8.89
N SER A 41 4.98 -1.12 -7.78
CA SER A 41 3.67 -1.55 -7.29
C SER A 41 2.56 -1.31 -8.32
N ALA A 42 1.71 -2.32 -8.51
CA ALA A 42 0.49 -2.19 -9.31
C ALA A 42 -0.67 -1.53 -8.52
N ARG A 43 -0.52 -1.35 -7.20
CA ARG A 43 -1.55 -0.66 -6.39
C ARG A 43 -1.76 0.74 -6.95
N GLU A 44 -3.03 1.15 -7.03
CA GLU A 44 -3.44 2.48 -7.49
C GLU A 44 -2.99 2.82 -8.94
N GLY A 45 -2.60 1.83 -9.74
CA GLY A 45 -2.13 2.04 -11.11
C GLY A 45 -0.71 2.60 -11.21
N GLY A 46 0.10 2.51 -10.14
CA GLY A 46 1.47 3.03 -10.09
C GLY A 46 2.37 2.53 -11.23
N SER A 47 2.32 1.24 -11.55
CA SER A 47 3.03 0.66 -12.70
C SER A 47 2.59 1.25 -14.04
N GLY A 48 1.28 1.46 -14.24
CA GLY A 48 0.74 2.09 -15.44
C GLY A 48 1.21 3.54 -15.60
N MET A 49 1.20 4.31 -14.50
CA MET A 49 1.71 5.68 -14.48
C MET A 49 3.21 5.75 -14.79
N PHE A 50 4.00 4.80 -14.28
CA PHE A 50 5.42 4.69 -14.61
C PHE A 50 5.64 4.46 -16.11
N VAL A 51 4.94 3.51 -16.72
CA VAL A 51 5.06 3.23 -18.17
C VAL A 51 4.63 4.44 -19.00
N ALA A 52 3.50 5.08 -18.66
CA ALA A 52 3.03 6.30 -19.34
C ALA A 52 4.06 7.44 -19.26
N LEU A 53 4.67 7.64 -18.09
CA LEU A 53 5.72 8.63 -17.91
C LEU A 53 6.97 8.31 -18.76
N MET A 54 7.38 7.04 -18.84
CA MET A 54 8.51 6.61 -19.67
C MET A 54 8.24 6.74 -21.17
N ILE A 55 6.99 6.53 -21.61
CA ILE A 55 6.58 6.83 -22.99
C ILE A 55 6.73 8.31 -23.30
N LEU A 56 6.23 9.19 -22.41
CA LEU A 56 6.33 10.63 -22.58
C LEU A 56 7.79 11.10 -22.57
N LEU A 57 8.59 10.60 -21.64
CA LEU A 57 10.01 10.93 -21.53
C LEU A 57 10.80 10.43 -22.74
N GLY A 58 10.53 9.21 -23.21
CA GLY A 58 11.10 8.66 -24.44
C GLY A 58 10.73 9.50 -25.66
N PHE A 59 9.48 9.98 -25.74
CA PHE A 59 9.03 10.85 -26.82
C PHE A 59 9.76 12.20 -26.83
N VAL A 60 9.74 12.92 -25.70
CA VAL A 60 10.35 14.26 -25.61
C VAL A 60 11.87 14.17 -25.74
N GLY A 61 12.51 13.30 -24.95
CA GLY A 61 13.95 13.10 -24.96
C GLY A 61 14.46 12.58 -26.31
N GLY A 62 13.75 11.60 -26.89
CA GLY A 62 14.05 11.06 -28.21
C GLY A 62 13.89 12.09 -29.33
N SER A 63 12.89 12.98 -29.24
CA SER A 63 12.72 14.07 -30.20
C SER A 63 13.90 15.04 -30.16
N ILE A 64 14.28 15.50 -28.96
CA ILE A 64 15.37 16.46 -28.80
C ILE A 64 16.70 15.86 -29.25
N LEU A 65 17.04 14.67 -28.76
CA LEU A 65 18.29 13.99 -29.12
C LEU A 65 18.31 13.62 -30.61
N GLY A 66 17.18 13.16 -31.16
CA GLY A 66 17.01 12.87 -32.58
C GLY A 66 17.25 14.10 -33.47
N MET A 67 16.70 15.27 -33.10
CA MET A 67 16.95 16.52 -33.82
C MET A 67 18.45 16.88 -33.83
N VAL A 68 19.11 16.77 -32.69
CA VAL A 68 20.56 17.05 -32.55
C VAL A 68 21.38 16.09 -33.42
N LEU A 69 21.12 14.79 -33.34
CA LEU A 69 21.85 13.78 -34.11
C LEU A 69 21.60 13.90 -35.62
N CYS A 70 20.36 14.16 -36.05
CA CYS A 70 20.04 14.44 -37.44
C CYS A 70 20.81 15.66 -37.98
N ARG A 71 21.01 16.68 -37.13
CA ARG A 71 21.77 17.88 -37.50
C ARG A 71 23.26 17.65 -37.61
N LEU A 72 23.82 16.88 -36.69
CA LEU A 72 25.26 16.63 -36.64
C LEU A 72 25.72 15.64 -37.72
N THR A 73 24.88 14.68 -38.07
CA THR A 73 25.25 13.56 -38.95
C THR A 73 24.54 13.59 -40.30
N GLY A 74 23.54 14.46 -40.45
CA GLY A 74 22.85 14.69 -41.71
C GLY A 74 23.73 15.40 -42.74
N GLY A 75 23.44 15.14 -44.01
CA GLY A 75 24.08 15.79 -45.16
C GLY A 75 23.05 16.33 -46.15
N PRO A 76 23.48 16.99 -47.24
CA PRO A 76 22.57 17.49 -48.26
C PRO A 76 21.84 16.35 -48.99
N GLY A 77 20.62 16.64 -49.43
CA GLY A 77 19.79 15.71 -50.18
C GLY A 77 19.22 14.54 -49.37
N LEU A 78 18.45 13.69 -50.05
CA LEU A 78 17.80 12.52 -49.45
C LEU A 78 18.78 11.53 -48.79
N PRO A 79 19.97 11.23 -49.35
CA PRO A 79 20.91 10.31 -48.69
C PRO A 79 21.40 10.83 -47.34
N GLY A 80 21.64 12.14 -47.23
CA GLY A 80 22.06 12.76 -45.98
C GLY A 80 20.94 12.80 -44.95
N VAL A 81 19.70 13.04 -45.37
CA VAL A 81 18.51 12.93 -44.51
C VAL A 81 18.33 11.50 -43.97
N ALA A 82 18.38 10.50 -44.85
CA ALA A 82 18.23 9.10 -44.47
C ALA A 82 19.33 8.65 -43.49
N ARG A 83 20.58 9.06 -43.75
CA ARG A 83 21.70 8.82 -42.84
C ARG A 83 21.48 9.46 -41.47
N GLY A 84 21.10 10.74 -41.44
CA GLY A 84 20.85 11.48 -40.20
C GLY A 84 19.72 10.84 -39.37
N PHE A 85 18.61 10.49 -40.03
CA PHE A 85 17.50 9.78 -39.40
C PHE A 85 17.91 8.41 -38.86
N GLY A 86 18.61 7.61 -39.67
CA GLY A 86 19.06 6.27 -39.26
C GLY A 86 19.99 6.30 -38.05
N ILE A 87 20.97 7.21 -38.04
CA ILE A 87 21.89 7.38 -36.90
C ILE A 87 21.15 7.93 -35.68
N GLY A 88 20.26 8.92 -35.88
CA GLY A 88 19.46 9.49 -34.80
C GLY A 88 18.57 8.44 -34.12
N LEU A 89 17.85 7.65 -34.92
CA LEU A 89 16.99 6.57 -34.45
C LEU A 89 17.82 5.50 -33.71
N ALA A 90 18.89 5.01 -34.33
CA ALA A 90 19.75 4.00 -33.70
C ALA A 90 20.38 4.50 -32.39
N GLY A 91 20.81 5.76 -32.35
CA GLY A 91 21.37 6.38 -31.15
C GLY A 91 20.37 6.44 -30.00
N VAL A 92 19.15 6.94 -30.25
CA VAL A 92 18.10 7.04 -29.24
C VAL A 92 17.66 5.66 -28.75
N LEU A 93 17.39 4.71 -29.65
CA LEU A 93 17.03 3.34 -29.27
C LEU A 93 18.16 2.63 -28.52
N GLY A 94 19.42 2.90 -28.89
CA GLY A 94 20.61 2.41 -28.18
C GLY A 94 20.68 2.91 -26.75
N VAL A 95 20.41 4.20 -26.50
CA VAL A 95 20.34 4.77 -25.14
C VAL A 95 19.23 4.12 -24.32
N ILE A 96 18.02 4.00 -24.87
CA ILE A 96 16.89 3.35 -24.18
C ILE A 96 17.24 1.89 -23.84
N THR A 97 17.85 1.17 -24.78
CA THR A 97 18.28 -0.23 -24.58
C THR A 97 19.34 -0.33 -23.50
N LEU A 98 20.32 0.57 -23.47
CA LEU A 98 21.36 0.63 -22.45
C LEU A 98 20.75 0.85 -21.07
N LEU A 99 19.84 1.82 -20.93
CA LEU A 99 19.16 2.10 -19.67
C LEU A 99 18.28 0.93 -19.21
N GLY A 100 17.53 0.31 -20.13
CA GLY A 100 16.77 -0.90 -19.85
C GLY A 100 17.65 -2.08 -19.44
N GLY A 101 18.81 -2.23 -20.08
CA GLY A 101 19.81 -3.24 -19.72
C GLY A 101 20.42 -3.00 -18.33
N LEU A 102 20.70 -1.75 -17.97
CA LEU A 102 21.15 -1.39 -16.62
C LEU A 102 20.07 -1.69 -15.58
N ALA A 103 18.81 -1.35 -15.86
CA ALA A 103 17.68 -1.68 -14.99
C ALA A 103 17.50 -3.20 -14.83
N TRP A 104 17.70 -3.95 -15.91
CA TRP A 104 17.68 -5.42 -15.88
C TRP A 104 18.83 -6.00 -15.05
N LEU A 105 20.04 -5.45 -15.17
CA LEU A 105 21.19 -5.87 -14.37
C LEU A 105 21.03 -5.54 -12.89
N SER A 106 20.31 -4.47 -12.55
CA SER A 106 19.98 -4.11 -11.17
C SER A 106 18.79 -4.86 -10.59
N ARG A 107 18.16 -5.78 -11.34
CA ARG A 107 16.95 -6.46 -10.89
C ARG A 107 17.23 -7.28 -9.63
N GLU A 108 16.30 -7.25 -8.70
CA GLU A 108 16.35 -8.09 -7.52
C GLU A 108 16.01 -9.55 -7.90
N VAL A 109 17.04 -10.39 -8.00
CA VAL A 109 16.87 -11.82 -8.32
C VAL A 109 16.80 -12.65 -7.05
N GLU A 110 15.73 -13.41 -6.91
CA GLU A 110 15.59 -14.44 -5.89
C GLU A 110 16.64 -15.55 -6.10
N PRO A 111 17.44 -15.93 -5.08
CA PRO A 111 18.41 -16.99 -5.22
C PRO A 111 17.71 -18.36 -5.31
N LEU A 112 18.17 -19.19 -6.24
CA LEU A 112 17.62 -20.51 -6.52
C LEU A 112 18.70 -21.58 -6.35
N ILE A 113 18.32 -22.75 -5.82
CA ILE A 113 19.14 -23.98 -5.88
C ILE A 113 18.38 -25.00 -6.72
N GLY A 114 18.98 -25.42 -7.85
CA GLY A 114 18.31 -26.34 -8.79
C GLY A 114 16.97 -25.81 -9.31
N GLY A 115 16.85 -24.48 -9.50
CA GLY A 115 15.62 -23.82 -9.95
C GLY A 115 14.54 -23.66 -8.88
N LYS A 116 14.80 -24.10 -7.63
CA LYS A 116 13.84 -24.01 -6.53
C LYS A 116 14.15 -22.81 -5.62
N PRO A 117 13.14 -22.04 -5.20
CA PRO A 117 13.33 -20.93 -4.28
C PRO A 117 13.74 -21.41 -2.89
N LEU A 118 14.33 -20.51 -2.12
CA LEU A 118 14.90 -20.79 -0.81
C LEU A 118 14.17 -20.01 0.28
N ASP A 119 14.07 -20.65 1.43
CA ASP A 119 13.64 -20.01 2.67
C ASP A 119 14.75 -20.11 3.72
N VAL A 120 14.73 -19.19 4.67
CA VAL A 120 15.41 -19.35 5.95
C VAL A 120 14.40 -19.95 6.91
N ALA A 121 14.61 -21.21 7.29
CA ALA A 121 13.91 -21.78 8.43
C ALA A 121 14.51 -21.16 9.69
N VAL A 122 13.67 -20.68 10.59
CA VAL A 122 14.07 -20.05 11.84
C VAL A 122 13.48 -20.81 13.01
N GLU A 123 14.20 -20.77 14.12
CA GLU A 123 13.66 -21.13 15.42
C GLU A 123 13.94 -19.98 16.38
N ILE A 124 12.89 -19.49 17.01
CA ILE A 124 12.95 -18.45 18.03
C ILE A 124 12.83 -19.13 19.37
N ARG A 125 13.76 -18.85 20.27
CA ARG A 125 13.72 -19.34 21.64
C ARG A 125 13.40 -18.17 22.56
N LEU A 126 12.30 -18.29 23.29
CA LEU A 126 11.88 -17.27 24.25
C LEU A 126 12.79 -17.25 25.47
N ALA A 127 12.71 -16.17 26.25
CA ALA A 127 13.37 -16.07 27.53
C ALA A 127 12.82 -17.12 28.51
N GLU A 128 13.62 -17.47 29.51
CA GLU A 128 13.20 -18.40 30.56
C GLU A 128 12.03 -17.80 31.35
N GLY A 129 11.03 -18.64 31.67
CA GLY A 129 9.82 -18.21 32.39
C GLY A 129 8.77 -17.51 31.54
N GLU A 130 9.04 -17.23 30.26
CA GLU A 130 8.03 -16.71 29.33
C GLU A 130 6.92 -17.74 29.10
N ALA A 131 5.68 -17.24 29.01
CA ALA A 131 4.52 -18.08 28.75
C ALA A 131 4.57 -18.65 27.33
N ARG A 132 3.83 -19.75 27.09
CA ARG A 132 3.64 -20.26 25.73
C ARG A 132 3.01 -19.14 24.88
N PRO A 133 3.54 -18.83 23.69
CA PRO A 133 2.90 -17.90 22.79
C PRO A 133 1.51 -18.43 22.42
N VAL A 134 0.52 -17.53 22.44
CA VAL A 134 -0.87 -17.87 22.10
C VAL A 134 -1.16 -17.25 20.74
N ALA A 135 -1.76 -18.03 19.84
CA ALA A 135 -2.37 -17.49 18.62
C ALA A 135 -3.62 -16.72 19.04
N ALA A 136 -3.63 -15.40 18.84
CA ALA A 136 -4.82 -14.59 19.12
C ALA A 136 -5.57 -14.27 17.83
N GLU A 137 -6.89 -14.31 17.89
CA GLU A 137 -7.74 -13.79 16.81
C GLU A 137 -7.45 -12.29 16.61
N GLY A 138 -7.14 -11.90 15.36
CA GLY A 138 -6.87 -10.51 14.98
C GLY A 138 -5.45 -10.00 15.23
N GLY A 139 -4.58 -10.79 15.89
CA GLY A 139 -3.18 -10.48 16.11
C GLY A 139 -2.24 -11.30 15.23
N TYR A 140 -1.14 -10.72 14.77
CA TYR A 140 -0.18 -11.42 13.89
C TYR A 140 1.22 -11.48 14.51
N SER A 141 1.68 -12.70 14.80
CA SER A 141 3.09 -12.99 15.02
C SER A 141 3.70 -13.43 13.69
N TYR A 142 4.82 -12.83 13.29
CA TYR A 142 5.46 -13.13 12.02
C TYR A 142 6.98 -12.98 12.09
N VAL A 143 7.66 -13.61 11.13
CA VAL A 143 9.08 -13.39 10.87
C VAL A 143 9.21 -12.62 9.55
N SER A 144 10.16 -11.70 9.45
CA SER A 144 10.46 -10.97 8.22
C SER A 144 11.93 -11.07 7.85
N MET A 145 12.22 -11.05 6.56
CA MET A 145 13.58 -11.01 6.03
C MET A 145 13.75 -9.66 5.36
N HIS A 146 14.69 -8.87 5.87
CA HIS A 146 15.09 -7.59 5.31
C HIS A 146 16.44 -7.76 4.64
N SER A 147 16.52 -7.38 3.37
CA SER A 147 17.74 -7.59 2.58
C SER A 147 18.20 -6.30 1.91
N GLY A 148 19.51 -6.12 1.86
CA GLY A 148 20.16 -5.00 1.18
C GLY A 148 19.98 -3.62 1.85
N PRO A 149 20.55 -2.56 1.24
CA PRO A 149 20.66 -1.24 1.86
C PRO A 149 19.30 -0.55 2.06
N GLN A 150 18.29 -0.90 1.25
CA GLN A 150 16.92 -0.36 1.38
C GLN A 150 16.05 -1.20 2.33
N ARG A 151 16.61 -2.27 2.94
CA ARG A 151 15.92 -3.18 3.88
C ARG A 151 14.57 -3.67 3.38
N SER A 152 14.47 -3.96 2.08
CA SER A 152 13.24 -4.47 1.49
C SER A 152 12.87 -5.79 2.16
N GLY A 153 11.64 -5.82 2.69
CA GLY A 153 11.18 -6.87 3.60
C GLY A 153 10.26 -7.87 2.91
N ARG A 154 10.35 -9.14 3.28
CA ARG A 154 9.24 -10.10 3.11
C ARG A 154 8.92 -10.78 4.42
N ALA A 155 7.64 -10.85 4.75
CA ALA A 155 7.15 -11.60 5.89
C ALA A 155 6.99 -13.09 5.53
N GLY A 156 7.09 -13.92 6.55
CA GLY A 156 6.79 -15.34 6.55
C GLY A 156 6.17 -15.74 7.88
N PRO A 157 5.54 -16.93 7.94
CA PRO A 157 4.78 -17.35 9.10
C PRO A 157 5.69 -17.76 10.26
N LEU A 158 5.20 -17.49 11.48
CA LEU A 158 5.61 -18.19 12.69
C LEU A 158 4.56 -19.26 13.01
N ASP A 159 5.01 -20.48 13.23
CA ASP A 159 4.14 -21.60 13.57
C ASP A 159 4.03 -21.69 15.10
N ILE A 160 3.11 -20.89 15.64
CA ILE A 160 2.84 -20.79 17.08
C ILE A 160 2.28 -22.11 17.63
N GLU A 161 1.55 -22.86 16.81
CA GLU A 161 0.95 -24.13 17.20
C GLU A 161 2.02 -25.21 17.38
N ALA A 162 3.03 -25.23 16.50
CA ALA A 162 4.21 -26.08 16.62
C ALA A 162 5.24 -25.59 17.66
N ALA A 163 4.91 -24.57 18.46
CA ALA A 163 5.75 -24.16 19.57
C ALA A 163 5.91 -25.29 20.59
N ARG A 164 7.14 -25.52 21.03
CA ARG A 164 7.51 -26.64 21.91
C ARG A 164 8.42 -26.18 23.04
N LEU A 165 8.36 -26.87 24.17
CA LEU A 165 9.19 -26.57 25.32
C LEU A 165 10.47 -27.43 25.26
N GLU A 166 11.63 -26.79 25.20
CA GLU A 166 12.96 -27.41 25.27
C GLU A 166 13.79 -26.65 26.30
N ASP A 167 14.46 -27.35 27.22
CA ASP A 167 15.29 -26.74 28.26
C ASP A 167 14.59 -25.58 29.01
N GLU A 168 13.33 -25.81 29.42
CA GLU A 168 12.45 -24.84 30.12
C GLU A 168 12.12 -23.56 29.34
N ARG A 169 12.43 -23.52 28.03
CA ARG A 169 12.18 -22.39 27.15
C ARG A 169 11.33 -22.79 25.95
N TRP A 170 10.41 -21.91 25.57
CA TRP A 170 9.60 -22.13 24.37
C TRP A 170 10.42 -21.86 23.12
N ILE A 171 10.38 -22.81 22.18
CA ILE A 171 10.92 -22.69 20.84
C ILE A 171 9.77 -22.63 19.84
N ILE A 172 9.77 -21.59 19.02
CA ILE A 172 8.77 -21.30 18.00
C ILE A 172 9.42 -21.46 16.63
N PRO A 173 9.04 -22.46 15.83
CA PRO A 173 9.53 -22.58 14.47
C PRO A 173 8.86 -21.56 13.54
N GLY A 174 9.58 -21.19 12.48
CA GLY A 174 9.07 -20.31 11.44
C GLY A 174 9.85 -20.46 10.15
N SER A 175 9.38 -19.79 9.11
CA SER A 175 10.09 -19.74 7.84
C SER A 175 9.91 -18.39 7.17
N VAL A 176 10.94 -17.91 6.50
CA VAL A 176 10.89 -16.63 5.82
C VAL A 176 11.58 -16.71 4.45
N PRO A 177 10.96 -16.18 3.39
CA PRO A 177 11.51 -16.29 2.05
C PRO A 177 12.78 -15.46 1.89
N ILE A 178 13.78 -16.05 1.22
CA ILE A 178 14.90 -15.29 0.69
C ILE A 178 14.49 -14.73 -0.66
N HIS A 179 14.23 -13.43 -0.74
CA HIS A 179 13.70 -12.79 -1.95
C HIS A 179 14.73 -12.01 -2.78
N ILE A 180 15.98 -11.86 -2.32
CA ILE A 180 17.04 -11.10 -3.01
C ILE A 180 18.41 -11.75 -2.83
N SER A 181 19.18 -11.83 -3.91
CA SER A 181 20.55 -12.35 -3.94
C SER A 181 21.60 -11.33 -3.42
N VAL A 182 21.49 -10.90 -2.16
CA VAL A 182 22.48 -10.07 -1.45
C VAL A 182 22.90 -10.75 -0.14
N ASP A 183 24.07 -10.40 0.39
CA ASP A 183 24.68 -10.97 1.60
C ASP A 183 24.22 -10.27 2.90
N ASP A 184 23.95 -8.96 2.86
CA ASP A 184 23.39 -8.22 4.00
C ASP A 184 21.91 -8.59 4.22
N ARG A 185 21.68 -9.38 5.27
CA ARG A 185 20.37 -9.92 5.63
C ARG A 185 20.11 -9.83 7.11
N VAL A 186 18.92 -9.37 7.44
CA VAL A 186 18.43 -9.23 8.81
C VAL A 186 17.07 -9.90 8.90
N VAL A 187 16.91 -10.78 9.88
CA VAL A 187 15.64 -11.38 10.24
C VAL A 187 14.97 -10.50 11.29
N GLY A 188 13.78 -9.98 10.99
CA GLY A 188 12.89 -9.36 11.96
C GLY A 188 11.95 -10.39 12.55
N VAL A 189 11.70 -10.31 13.85
CA VAL A 189 10.73 -11.16 14.56
C VAL A 189 9.75 -10.25 15.28
N VAL A 190 8.47 -10.45 15.01
CA VAL A 190 7.37 -9.76 15.69
C VAL A 190 6.50 -10.83 16.35
N LEU A 191 6.40 -10.74 17.66
CA LEU A 191 5.42 -11.51 18.43
C LEU A 191 4.28 -10.58 18.83
N LEU A 192 3.10 -11.16 18.98
CA LEU A 192 1.92 -10.43 19.41
C LEU A 192 2.20 -9.62 20.69
N GLY A 193 1.87 -8.33 20.66
CA GLY A 193 2.06 -7.41 21.80
C GLY A 193 3.52 -6.99 22.05
N GLY A 194 4.47 -7.41 21.21
CA GLY A 194 5.89 -7.08 21.34
C GLY A 194 6.41 -6.19 20.21
N GLY A 195 7.50 -5.48 20.48
CA GLY A 195 8.26 -4.76 19.46
C GLY A 195 9.03 -5.69 18.50
N THR A 196 9.45 -5.18 17.36
CA THR A 196 10.28 -5.93 16.40
C THR A 196 11.69 -6.14 16.94
N ARG A 197 12.14 -7.40 16.92
CA ARG A 197 13.52 -7.79 17.24
C ARG A 197 14.24 -8.17 15.96
N PHE A 198 15.43 -7.61 15.74
CA PHE A 198 16.22 -7.86 14.54
C PHE A 198 17.39 -8.77 14.84
N PHE A 199 17.74 -9.64 13.89
CA PHE A 199 18.86 -10.55 13.98
C PHE A 199 19.61 -10.51 12.65
N THR A 200 20.85 -10.06 12.67
CA THR A 200 21.73 -10.20 11.51
C THR A 200 21.93 -11.70 11.26
N VAL A 201 21.78 -12.17 10.01
CA VAL A 201 21.99 -13.57 9.64
C VAL A 201 23.08 -13.69 8.57
N ASN A 202 23.98 -14.64 8.76
CA ASN A 202 25.09 -14.89 7.83
C ASN A 202 24.64 -15.88 6.76
N VAL A 203 23.73 -15.48 5.88
CA VAL A 203 23.31 -16.29 4.72
C VAL A 203 23.93 -15.70 3.46
N PRO A 204 24.75 -16.46 2.70
CA PRO A 204 25.38 -15.97 1.48
C PRO A 204 24.35 -15.43 0.46
N ALA A 205 24.78 -14.46 -0.35
CA ALA A 205 23.96 -13.89 -1.43
C ALA A 205 23.33 -14.96 -2.33
N ARG A 206 24.11 -16.00 -2.68
CA ARG A 206 23.66 -17.16 -3.46
C ARG A 206 24.11 -18.44 -2.76
N PRO A 207 23.30 -18.99 -1.85
CA PRO A 207 23.63 -20.25 -1.18
C PRO A 207 23.83 -21.35 -2.23
N ALA A 208 24.97 -22.05 -2.17
CA ALA A 208 25.31 -23.11 -3.13
C ALA A 208 24.62 -24.45 -2.81
N ARG A 209 24.20 -24.62 -1.55
CA ARG A 209 23.50 -25.80 -1.03
C ARG A 209 22.54 -25.37 0.06
N VAL A 210 21.59 -26.23 0.38
CA VAL A 210 20.83 -26.13 1.63
C VAL A 210 21.74 -26.47 2.79
N ASP A 211 21.53 -25.82 3.93
CA ASP A 211 22.24 -26.10 5.16
C ASP A 211 21.41 -27.10 5.96
N GLY A 212 21.93 -28.32 6.11
CA GLY A 212 21.27 -29.35 6.92
C GLY A 212 21.26 -29.00 8.40
N ASP A 213 22.33 -28.35 8.86
CA ASP A 213 22.57 -28.03 10.25
C ASP A 213 22.05 -26.63 10.60
N TRP A 214 21.59 -26.48 11.84
CA TRP A 214 21.22 -25.17 12.38
C TRP A 214 22.45 -24.32 12.69
N SER A 215 22.32 -23.00 12.56
CA SER A 215 23.28 -22.06 13.12
C SER A 215 23.36 -22.20 14.64
N SER A 216 24.41 -21.63 15.23
CA SER A 216 24.39 -21.33 16.67
C SER A 216 23.23 -20.39 16.99
N TRP A 217 22.75 -20.45 18.25
CA TRP A 217 21.83 -19.45 18.78
C TRP A 217 22.47 -18.07 18.76
N ARG A 218 21.66 -17.05 18.45
CA ARG A 218 22.07 -15.65 18.37
C ARG A 218 21.11 -14.78 19.16
N GLU A 219 21.66 -13.80 19.85
CA GLU A 219 20.89 -12.74 20.49
C GLU A 219 20.44 -11.68 19.47
N PRO A 220 19.44 -10.85 19.80
CA PRO A 220 18.98 -9.78 18.91
C PRO A 220 20.03 -8.69 18.75
N ASP A 221 20.04 -8.06 17.58
CA ASP A 221 20.88 -6.92 17.28
C ASP A 221 20.52 -5.74 18.21
N ALA A 222 21.53 -4.98 18.63
CA ALA A 222 21.36 -3.82 19.53
C ALA A 222 20.46 -2.71 18.95
N SER A 223 20.22 -2.71 17.64
CA SER A 223 19.32 -1.78 16.94
C SER A 223 17.84 -2.20 16.99
N SER A 224 17.50 -3.27 17.70
CA SER A 224 16.12 -3.71 17.91
C SER A 224 15.31 -2.62 18.63
N ALA A 225 14.13 -2.30 18.09
CA ALA A 225 13.24 -1.27 18.65
C ALA A 225 12.53 -1.74 19.94
N ALA A 226 12.55 -3.05 20.21
CA ALA A 226 12.05 -3.58 21.48
C ALA A 226 13.03 -3.26 22.62
N PRO A 227 12.55 -2.87 23.81
CA PRO A 227 13.41 -2.75 24.98
C PRO A 227 14.16 -4.08 25.21
N PRO A 228 15.41 -4.04 25.68
CA PRO A 228 16.17 -5.26 25.99
C PRO A 228 15.28 -6.12 26.90
N PRO A 229 15.10 -7.42 26.57
CA PRO A 229 14.17 -8.26 27.31
C PRO A 229 14.50 -8.18 28.81
N THR A 230 13.47 -8.13 29.64
CA THR A 230 13.58 -8.42 31.07
C THR A 230 13.92 -9.92 31.21
N GLY A 231 15.16 -10.28 30.92
CA GLY A 231 15.67 -11.66 30.90
C GLY A 231 16.64 -11.91 29.75
N VAL A 232 17.85 -12.36 30.09
CA VAL A 232 18.79 -12.99 29.14
C VAL A 232 18.08 -14.20 28.55
N GLY A 233 17.87 -14.25 27.23
CA GLY A 233 16.62 -14.84 26.81
C GLY A 233 16.42 -15.13 25.34
N PHE A 234 16.04 -14.07 24.65
CA PHE A 234 15.40 -14.19 23.36
C PHE A 234 16.43 -14.47 22.27
N GLU A 235 16.45 -15.68 21.74
CA GLU A 235 17.48 -16.11 20.79
C GLU A 235 16.86 -16.58 19.48
N LEU A 236 17.63 -16.51 18.40
CA LEU A 236 17.26 -17.07 17.10
C LEU A 236 18.38 -17.97 16.58
N ARG A 237 18.01 -19.12 16.02
CA ARG A 237 18.87 -19.90 15.12
C ARG A 237 18.18 -20.10 13.78
N TYR A 238 18.96 -20.35 12.75
CA TYR A 238 18.43 -20.46 11.40
C TYR A 238 19.19 -21.49 10.56
N ARG A 239 18.57 -21.91 9.45
CA ARG A 239 19.22 -22.67 8.38
C ARG A 239 18.55 -22.41 7.04
N VAL A 240 19.28 -22.60 5.95
CA VAL A 240 18.75 -22.44 4.59
C VAL A 240 18.08 -23.74 4.14
N VAL A 241 16.81 -23.65 3.76
CA VAL A 241 16.01 -24.77 3.26
C VAL A 241 15.45 -24.48 1.88
N LEU A 242 15.06 -25.52 1.15
CA LEU A 242 14.22 -25.32 -0.03
C LEU A 242 12.84 -24.85 0.44
N ARG A 243 12.31 -23.80 -0.20
CA ARG A 243 10.95 -23.36 0.04
C ARG A 243 10.01 -24.52 -0.29
N PRO A 244 9.14 -24.94 0.64
CA PRO A 244 8.12 -25.93 0.32
C PRO A 244 7.24 -25.40 -0.82
N PRO A 245 6.76 -26.25 -1.75
CA PRO A 245 5.79 -25.78 -2.71
C PRO A 245 4.63 -25.14 -1.94
N PRO A 246 4.05 -24.03 -2.46
CA PRO A 246 2.87 -23.46 -1.82
C PRO A 246 1.86 -24.58 -1.61
N PRO A 247 1.16 -24.63 -0.46
CA PRO A 247 0.08 -25.58 -0.30
C PRO A 247 -0.83 -25.46 -1.53
N PRO A 248 -1.38 -26.58 -2.04
CA PRO A 248 -2.38 -26.48 -3.09
C PRO A 248 -3.40 -25.44 -2.63
N PRO A 249 -3.86 -24.54 -3.53
CA PRO A 249 -4.86 -23.55 -3.15
C PRO A 249 -5.91 -24.30 -2.36
N VAL A 250 -6.06 -23.97 -1.07
CA VAL A 250 -7.20 -24.48 -0.32
C VAL A 250 -8.34 -24.01 -1.18
N GLU A 251 -9.10 -24.95 -1.73
CA GLU A 251 -10.29 -24.66 -2.50
C GLU A 251 -11.22 -24.05 -1.47
N MET A 252 -11.03 -22.75 -1.24
CA MET A 252 -11.84 -22.00 -0.32
C MET A 252 -13.23 -22.22 -0.86
N PRO A 253 -14.16 -22.76 -0.05
CA PRO A 253 -15.53 -22.88 -0.49
C PRO A 253 -15.88 -21.51 -1.07
N ALA A 254 -16.32 -21.51 -2.33
CA ALA A 254 -16.62 -20.27 -3.04
C ALA A 254 -17.35 -19.38 -2.05
N PRO A 255 -16.83 -18.16 -1.76
CA PRO A 255 -17.34 -17.35 -0.67
C PRO A 255 -18.84 -17.36 -0.80
N ALA A 256 -19.53 -17.78 0.28
CA ALA A 256 -20.98 -17.88 0.26
C ALA A 256 -21.49 -16.58 -0.35
N GLY A 257 -22.28 -16.70 -1.43
CA GLY A 257 -22.80 -15.52 -2.11
C GLY A 257 -23.46 -14.60 -1.09
N PRO A 258 -23.55 -13.28 -1.37
CA PRO A 258 -24.21 -12.37 -0.46
C PRO A 258 -25.60 -12.94 -0.09
N PRO A 259 -26.04 -12.79 1.17
CA PRO A 259 -27.37 -13.26 1.55
C PRO A 259 -28.42 -12.67 0.60
N PRO A 260 -29.53 -13.37 0.34
CA PRO A 260 -30.59 -12.83 -0.49
C PRO A 260 -31.10 -11.52 0.10
N LEU A 261 -31.38 -10.54 -0.76
CA LEU A 261 -31.99 -9.28 -0.34
C LEU A 261 -33.35 -9.55 0.34
N PRO A 262 -33.76 -8.73 1.33
CA PRO A 262 -35.07 -8.85 1.94
C PRO A 262 -36.22 -8.66 0.94
N GLU A 263 -37.44 -9.07 1.31
CA GLU A 263 -38.64 -8.76 0.53
C GLU A 263 -38.91 -7.25 0.51
N ALA A 264 -39.57 -6.76 -0.54
CA ALA A 264 -39.75 -5.33 -0.80
C ALA A 264 -40.54 -4.60 0.32
N ASP A 265 -41.37 -5.33 1.06
CA ASP A 265 -42.17 -4.85 2.20
C ASP A 265 -41.48 -5.08 3.57
N ALA A 266 -40.31 -5.71 3.59
CA ALA A 266 -39.55 -5.92 4.82
C ALA A 266 -39.22 -4.58 5.50
N PRO A 267 -39.14 -4.53 6.84
CA PRO A 267 -38.81 -3.31 7.59
C PRO A 267 -37.52 -2.66 7.10
N THR A 268 -37.44 -1.34 7.17
CA THR A 268 -36.26 -0.57 6.70
C THR A 268 -34.96 -1.03 7.37
N GLU A 269 -35.03 -1.44 8.64
CA GLU A 269 -33.87 -1.98 9.36
C GLU A 269 -33.28 -3.25 8.74
N ALA A 270 -34.11 -4.14 8.20
CA ALA A 270 -33.66 -5.36 7.53
C ALA A 270 -32.86 -5.04 6.26
N TRP A 271 -33.26 -4.00 5.54
CA TRP A 271 -32.56 -3.50 4.36
C TRP A 271 -31.26 -2.76 4.70
N LEU A 272 -31.20 -2.03 5.82
CA LEU A 272 -29.99 -1.35 6.28
C LEU A 272 -28.85 -2.31 6.65
N ALA A 273 -29.14 -3.59 6.92
CA ALA A 273 -28.10 -4.60 7.07
C ALA A 273 -27.31 -4.84 5.77
N PHE A 274 -27.92 -4.55 4.61
CA PHE A 274 -27.32 -4.70 3.29
C PHE A 274 -26.64 -3.43 2.78
N THR A 275 -26.64 -2.35 3.58
CA THR A 275 -25.98 -1.08 3.21
C THR A 275 -24.55 -0.96 3.74
N SER A 276 -23.99 -2.02 4.34
CA SER A 276 -22.61 -2.05 4.84
C SER A 276 -21.57 -1.87 3.74
N VAL A 277 -20.42 -1.29 4.08
CA VAL A 277 -19.27 -1.17 3.16
C VAL A 277 -18.68 -2.52 2.74
N THR A 278 -18.99 -3.59 3.48
CA THR A 278 -18.56 -4.96 3.19
C THR A 278 -19.40 -5.67 2.13
N MET A 279 -20.60 -5.13 1.83
CA MET A 279 -21.48 -5.70 0.80
C MET A 279 -20.97 -5.36 -0.61
N PRO A 280 -21.18 -6.24 -1.60
CA PRO A 280 -20.96 -5.89 -3.00
C PRO A 280 -21.71 -4.61 -3.37
N SER A 281 -21.09 -3.73 -4.16
CA SER A 281 -21.66 -2.41 -4.48
C SER A 281 -23.05 -2.50 -5.08
N GLU A 282 -23.29 -3.47 -5.98
CA GLU A 282 -24.61 -3.68 -6.57
C GLU A 282 -25.70 -4.01 -5.53
N THR A 283 -25.38 -4.87 -4.55
CA THR A 283 -26.30 -5.23 -3.45
C THR A 283 -26.61 -4.02 -2.58
N ARG A 284 -25.58 -3.25 -2.21
CA ARG A 284 -25.71 -2.04 -1.40
C ARG A 284 -26.55 -0.98 -2.11
N ASP A 285 -26.25 -0.72 -3.38
CA ASP A 285 -26.92 0.34 -4.16
C ASP A 285 -28.41 -0.01 -4.37
N ARG A 286 -28.72 -1.30 -4.61
CA ARG A 286 -30.11 -1.79 -4.68
C ARG A 286 -30.84 -1.67 -3.34
N ALA A 287 -30.17 -2.02 -2.24
CA ALA A 287 -30.75 -1.88 -0.91
C ALA A 287 -31.06 -0.42 -0.59
N LEU A 288 -30.10 0.48 -0.82
CA LEU A 288 -30.27 1.92 -0.61
C LEU A 288 -31.42 2.50 -1.46
N ALA A 289 -31.45 2.19 -2.75
CA ALA A 289 -32.52 2.65 -3.65
C ALA A 289 -33.92 2.21 -3.21
N THR A 290 -34.02 1.08 -2.50
CA THR A 290 -35.29 0.55 -2.00
C THR A 290 -35.79 1.27 -0.75
N VAL A 291 -34.89 1.73 0.12
CA VAL A 291 -35.26 2.29 1.43
C VAL A 291 -35.16 3.80 1.54
N GLN A 292 -34.39 4.48 0.69
CA GLN A 292 -34.10 5.91 0.87
C GLN A 292 -35.35 6.81 0.86
N ASP A 293 -36.41 6.40 0.16
CA ASP A 293 -37.67 7.16 0.06
C ASP A 293 -38.69 6.81 1.15
N ARG A 294 -38.35 5.88 2.06
CA ARG A 294 -39.26 5.46 3.13
C ARG A 294 -39.28 6.51 4.25
N ALA A 295 -40.46 6.75 4.83
CA ALA A 295 -40.65 7.77 5.85
C ALA A 295 -39.81 7.54 7.13
N ASP A 296 -39.48 6.28 7.44
CA ASP A 296 -38.68 5.87 8.60
C ASP A 296 -37.17 5.82 8.32
N PHE A 297 -36.74 6.03 7.06
CA PHE A 297 -35.34 5.91 6.67
C PHE A 297 -34.42 6.89 7.41
N VAL A 298 -34.77 8.18 7.37
CA VAL A 298 -34.00 9.25 8.01
C VAL A 298 -33.84 9.06 9.52
N PRO A 299 -34.92 8.84 10.32
CA PRO A 299 -34.77 8.63 11.75
C PRO A 299 -33.96 7.36 12.09
N LEU A 300 -34.13 6.26 11.34
CA LEU A 300 -33.34 5.03 11.55
C LEU A 300 -31.86 5.24 11.21
N MET A 301 -31.55 5.95 10.12
CA MET A 301 -30.17 6.29 9.76
C MET A 301 -29.53 7.21 10.80
N ALA A 302 -30.25 8.22 11.29
CA ALA A 302 -29.76 9.08 12.36
C ALA A 302 -29.48 8.29 13.65
N ALA A 303 -30.35 7.35 14.02
CA ALA A 303 -30.14 6.46 15.16
C ALA A 303 -28.89 5.57 14.97
N ARG A 304 -28.72 4.94 13.80
CA ARG A 304 -27.48 4.17 13.49
C ARG A 304 -26.23 5.02 13.59
N ILE A 305 -26.27 6.27 13.11
CA ILE A 305 -25.15 7.20 13.22
C ILE A 305 -24.86 7.54 14.68
N VAL A 306 -25.85 7.81 15.53
CA VAL A 306 -25.66 8.36 16.89
C VAL A 306 -25.56 7.30 17.99
N GLU A 307 -26.28 6.19 17.85
CA GLU A 307 -26.43 5.15 18.88
C GLU A 307 -25.72 3.84 18.50
N GLY A 308 -25.45 3.64 17.21
CA GLY A 308 -24.71 2.46 16.74
C GLY A 308 -23.31 2.35 17.34
N ASP A 309 -22.78 1.13 17.34
CA ASP A 309 -21.36 0.89 17.58
C ASP A 309 -20.49 1.57 16.49
N ALA A 310 -19.16 1.46 16.64
CA ALA A 310 -18.22 2.15 15.77
C ALA A 310 -18.40 1.77 14.29
N GLU A 311 -18.59 0.49 14.01
CA GLU A 311 -18.72 -0.05 12.65
C GLU A 311 -20.06 0.33 12.04
N THR A 312 -21.14 0.16 12.80
CA THR A 312 -22.50 0.52 12.39
C THR A 312 -22.61 2.01 12.09
N ALA A 313 -22.04 2.86 12.95
CA ALA A 313 -22.02 4.30 12.75
C ALA A 313 -21.14 4.69 11.56
N ARG A 314 -19.95 4.07 11.41
CA ARG A 314 -19.08 4.28 10.24
C ARG A 314 -19.81 3.94 8.94
N ASP A 315 -20.43 2.77 8.87
CA ASP A 315 -21.13 2.29 7.67
C ASP A 315 -22.32 3.20 7.32
N ALA A 316 -23.07 3.64 8.32
CA ALA A 316 -24.15 4.59 8.13
C ALA A 316 -23.65 5.94 7.59
N MET A 317 -22.53 6.46 8.11
CA MET A 317 -21.93 7.70 7.62
C MET A 317 -21.30 7.55 6.23
N TYR A 318 -20.75 6.38 5.89
CA TYR A 318 -20.33 6.06 4.52
C TYR A 318 -21.49 6.14 3.54
N LEU A 319 -22.65 5.60 3.93
CA LEU A 319 -23.86 5.66 3.12
C LEU A 319 -24.31 7.10 2.88
N VAL A 320 -24.26 7.96 3.91
CA VAL A 320 -24.50 9.41 3.77
C VAL A 320 -23.55 10.03 2.73
N GLY A 321 -22.28 9.63 2.74
CA GLY A 321 -21.28 10.09 1.78
C GLY A 321 -21.54 9.68 0.33
N GLN A 322 -22.23 8.55 0.11
CA GLN A 322 -22.53 8.00 -1.21
C GLN A 322 -23.84 8.51 -1.81
N MET A 323 -24.74 9.04 -0.99
CA MET A 323 -25.98 9.66 -1.47
C MET A 323 -25.71 10.94 -2.28
N ARG A 324 -26.56 11.20 -3.27
CA ARG A 324 -26.45 12.34 -4.19
C ARG A 324 -27.79 13.05 -4.39
N PRO A 325 -28.13 14.06 -3.56
CA PRO A 325 -27.56 14.40 -2.25
C PRO A 325 -28.23 13.62 -1.09
N PRO A 326 -27.58 13.47 0.07
CA PRO A 326 -28.24 12.96 1.28
C PRO A 326 -29.29 13.96 1.81
N PRO A 327 -30.28 13.48 2.58
CA PRO A 327 -31.13 14.36 3.38
C PRO A 327 -30.29 15.22 4.33
N ALA A 328 -30.35 16.54 4.18
CA ALA A 328 -29.53 17.49 4.94
C ALA A 328 -29.66 17.34 6.47
N VAL A 329 -30.81 16.85 6.95
CA VAL A 329 -31.08 16.63 8.38
C VAL A 329 -30.17 15.57 9.00
N LEU A 330 -29.60 14.66 8.20
CA LEU A 330 -28.61 13.69 8.67
C LEU A 330 -27.30 14.38 9.11
N GLY A 331 -27.08 15.63 8.69
CA GLY A 331 -25.97 16.46 9.16
C GLY A 331 -25.94 16.57 10.68
N ASP A 332 -27.08 16.74 11.34
CA ASP A 332 -27.13 16.89 12.80
C ASP A 332 -26.76 15.59 13.54
N ALA A 333 -27.04 14.43 12.91
CA ALA A 333 -26.61 13.14 13.44
C ALA A 333 -25.08 13.00 13.35
N VAL A 334 -24.50 13.36 12.20
CA VAL A 334 -23.04 13.35 11.98
C VAL A 334 -22.32 14.32 12.91
N ARG A 335 -22.85 15.53 13.12
CA ARG A 335 -22.27 16.51 14.07
C ARG A 335 -22.25 15.98 15.49
N ARG A 336 -23.36 15.40 15.96
CA ARG A 336 -23.42 14.78 17.30
C ARG A 336 -22.41 13.64 17.44
N ARG A 337 -22.25 12.80 16.41
CA ARG A 337 -21.25 11.73 16.44
C ARG A 337 -19.82 12.28 16.42
N ALA A 338 -19.55 13.32 15.63
CA ALA A 338 -18.24 13.98 15.59
C ALA A 338 -17.88 14.60 16.95
N ALA A 339 -18.83 15.24 17.63
CA ALA A 339 -18.61 15.75 18.98
C ALA A 339 -18.30 14.63 19.99
N ALA A 340 -19.03 13.51 19.92
CA ALA A 340 -18.75 12.34 20.77
C ALA A 340 -17.37 11.73 20.47
N LEU A 341 -16.95 11.73 19.20
CA LEU A 341 -15.61 11.29 18.78
C LEU A 341 -14.52 12.21 19.34
N VAL A 342 -14.70 13.53 19.32
CA VAL A 342 -13.75 14.49 19.92
C VAL A 342 -13.55 14.17 21.40
N VAL A 343 -14.63 13.99 22.18
CA VAL A 343 -14.56 13.62 23.60
C VAL A 343 -13.80 12.30 23.80
N MET A 344 -14.05 11.30 22.94
CA MET A 344 -13.36 10.02 22.99
C MET A 344 -11.86 10.16 22.73
N ILE A 345 -11.47 10.96 21.75
CA ILE A 345 -10.05 11.23 21.45
C ILE A 345 -9.42 11.99 22.62
N GLU A 346 -10.07 13.02 23.15
CA GLU A 346 -9.56 13.82 24.26
C GLU A 346 -9.36 13.02 25.56
N ALA A 347 -10.12 11.94 25.75
CA ALA A 347 -9.96 11.04 26.87
C ALA A 347 -8.69 10.16 26.80
N ILE A 348 -8.06 10.04 25.62
CA ILE A 348 -6.79 9.32 25.46
C ILE A 348 -5.66 10.23 25.97
N ASP A 349 -4.84 9.74 26.90
CA ASP A 349 -3.65 10.47 27.33
C ASP A 349 -2.61 10.51 26.20
N PRO A 350 -2.18 11.69 25.70
CA PRO A 350 -1.17 11.78 24.64
C PRO A 350 0.20 11.24 25.05
N ASP A 351 0.49 11.15 26.35
CA ASP A 351 1.76 10.63 26.87
C ASP A 351 1.73 9.11 27.10
N ASP A 352 0.57 8.46 26.98
CA ASP A 352 0.45 7.00 27.02
C ASP A 352 1.20 6.35 25.85
N GLU A 353 2.01 5.33 26.15
CA GLU A 353 2.71 4.52 25.15
C GLU A 353 1.74 3.81 24.20
N ASN A 354 0.52 3.51 24.66
CA ASN A 354 -0.56 2.90 23.89
C ASN A 354 -1.51 3.91 23.25
N SER A 355 -1.25 5.22 23.37
CA SER A 355 -2.12 6.27 22.81
C SER A 355 -2.45 6.05 21.34
N LEU A 356 -1.47 5.57 20.54
CA LEU A 356 -1.68 5.23 19.14
C LEU A 356 -2.63 4.04 18.97
N ALA A 357 -2.45 2.95 19.72
CA ALA A 357 -3.33 1.78 19.64
C ALA A 357 -4.78 2.14 20.04
N LEU A 358 -4.93 2.92 21.11
CA LEU A 358 -6.23 3.40 21.58
C LEU A 358 -6.91 4.32 20.54
N LEU A 359 -6.14 5.11 19.81
CA LEU A 359 -6.65 6.00 18.77
C LEU A 359 -7.09 5.22 17.51
N TYR A 360 -6.39 4.11 17.18
CA TYR A 360 -6.64 3.31 15.98
C TYR A 360 -7.68 2.21 16.15
N ASP A 361 -8.17 2.00 17.36
CA ASP A 361 -9.31 1.13 17.63
C ASP A 361 -10.63 1.82 17.23
N ARG A 362 -11.37 2.31 18.22
CA ARG A 362 -12.68 2.93 18.01
C ARG A 362 -12.65 4.32 17.36
N PRO A 363 -11.76 5.26 17.74
CA PRO A 363 -11.77 6.62 17.20
C PRO A 363 -11.49 6.69 15.70
N HIS A 364 -10.48 5.96 15.22
CA HIS A 364 -10.14 5.93 13.80
C HIS A 364 -11.32 5.44 12.94
N THR A 365 -11.99 4.35 13.35
CA THR A 365 -13.18 3.81 12.68
C THR A 365 -14.29 4.86 12.52
N LEU A 366 -14.57 5.62 13.58
CA LEU A 366 -15.56 6.70 13.55
C LEU A 366 -15.08 7.91 12.71
N ALA A 367 -13.80 8.26 12.79
CA ALA A 367 -13.20 9.35 12.02
C ALA A 367 -13.32 9.11 10.51
N THR A 368 -13.07 7.87 10.04
CA THR A 368 -13.27 7.49 8.64
C THR A 368 -14.73 7.66 8.21
N GLY A 369 -15.68 7.34 9.09
CA GLY A 369 -17.11 7.58 8.84
C GLY A 369 -17.44 9.07 8.68
N VAL A 370 -17.01 9.92 9.61
CA VAL A 370 -17.23 11.38 9.54
C VAL A 370 -16.61 11.96 8.27
N PHE A 371 -15.38 11.54 7.94
CA PHE A 371 -14.71 11.89 6.68
C PHE A 371 -15.55 11.54 5.45
N ALA A 372 -16.11 10.32 5.39
CA ALA A 372 -16.93 9.89 4.25
C ALA A 372 -18.22 10.70 4.14
N ALA A 373 -18.93 10.93 5.27
CA ALA A 373 -20.15 11.71 5.29
C ALA A 373 -19.94 13.17 4.86
N ALA A 374 -18.75 13.74 5.09
CA ALA A 374 -18.43 15.12 4.72
C ALA A 374 -18.73 15.44 3.26
N PHE A 375 -18.38 14.52 2.34
CA PHE A 375 -18.58 14.74 0.90
C PHE A 375 -20.06 14.76 0.52
N GLY A 376 -20.85 13.82 1.05
CA GLY A 376 -22.29 13.77 0.80
C GLY A 376 -23.00 14.99 1.40
N LEU A 377 -22.71 15.32 2.66
CA LEU A 377 -23.28 16.48 3.34
C LEU A 377 -22.92 17.79 2.65
N ARG A 378 -21.69 17.91 2.13
CA ARG A 378 -21.29 19.08 1.36
C ARG A 378 -22.09 19.22 0.06
N ALA A 379 -22.38 18.13 -0.65
CA ALA A 379 -23.27 18.14 -1.82
C ALA A 379 -24.72 18.52 -1.44
N ALA A 380 -25.15 18.22 -0.21
CA ALA A 380 -26.43 18.68 0.35
C ALA A 380 -26.41 20.11 0.91
N GLY A 381 -25.31 20.87 0.74
CA GLY A 381 -25.17 22.23 1.25
C GLY A 381 -24.94 22.33 2.77
N VAL A 382 -24.58 21.23 3.42
CA VAL A 382 -24.28 21.18 4.86
C VAL A 382 -22.78 21.27 5.08
N ASP A 383 -22.32 22.35 5.72
CA ASP A 383 -20.92 22.50 6.11
C ASP A 383 -20.65 21.79 7.45
N ILE A 384 -19.66 20.89 7.45
CA ILE A 384 -19.15 20.20 8.64
C ILE A 384 -17.65 20.43 8.88
N ARG A 385 -17.03 21.42 8.22
CA ARG A 385 -15.62 21.78 8.47
C ARG A 385 -15.31 22.08 9.95
N PRO A 386 -16.18 22.74 10.74
CA PRO A 386 -15.92 22.96 12.17
C PRO A 386 -15.68 21.64 12.92
N GLU A 387 -16.46 20.62 12.62
CA GLU A 387 -16.34 19.29 13.23
C GLU A 387 -15.06 18.57 12.78
N LEU A 388 -14.71 18.66 11.49
CA LEU A 388 -13.44 18.11 10.97
C LEU A 388 -12.23 18.76 11.65
N HIS A 389 -12.24 20.09 11.83
CA HIS A 389 -11.18 20.81 12.55
C HIS A 389 -11.07 20.41 14.02
N ALA A 390 -12.20 20.21 14.70
CA ALA A 390 -12.23 19.78 16.09
C ALA A 390 -11.62 18.37 16.25
N ILE A 391 -11.97 17.43 15.35
CA ILE A 391 -11.38 16.08 15.33
C ILE A 391 -9.87 16.15 15.08
N ALA A 392 -9.43 16.92 14.09
CA ALA A 392 -8.00 17.06 13.77
C ALA A 392 -7.21 17.64 14.97
N THR A 393 -7.77 18.67 15.61
CA THR A 393 -7.16 19.33 16.77
C THR A 393 -7.05 18.38 17.97
N ALA A 394 -8.11 17.60 18.24
CA ALA A 394 -8.11 16.60 19.30
C ALA A 394 -7.10 15.47 19.01
N ALA A 395 -6.97 15.02 17.77
CA ALA A 395 -6.09 13.92 17.39
C ALA A 395 -4.59 14.33 17.32
N ALA A 396 -4.29 15.58 16.99
CA ALA A 396 -2.93 16.07 16.78
C ALA A 396 -1.90 15.73 17.86
N PRO A 397 -2.16 15.91 19.17
CA PRO A 397 -1.18 15.55 20.21
C PRO A 397 -0.99 14.03 20.39
N ARG A 398 -1.88 13.19 19.83
CA ARG A 398 -1.91 11.72 19.99
C ARG A 398 -1.34 10.98 18.79
N GLU A 399 -1.35 11.59 17.60
CA GLU A 399 -0.75 11.03 16.37
C GLU A 399 0.71 11.45 16.20
N LYS A 400 1.60 10.98 17.08
CA LYS A 400 3.03 11.37 17.10
C LYS A 400 3.76 11.11 15.76
N GLN A 401 3.35 10.13 14.96
CA GLN A 401 4.04 9.73 13.72
C GLN A 401 3.13 9.41 12.52
N ALA A 402 1.95 8.82 12.73
CA ALA A 402 1.10 8.33 11.64
C ALA A 402 0.27 9.44 10.96
N ARG A 403 -0.15 10.49 11.69
CA ARG A 403 -1.00 11.61 11.20
C ARG A 403 -2.15 11.18 10.26
N ASP A 404 -2.72 9.99 10.43
CA ASP A 404 -3.74 9.52 9.49
C ASP A 404 -5.06 10.25 9.70
N ILE A 405 -5.53 10.38 10.95
CA ILE A 405 -6.76 11.13 11.25
C ILE A 405 -6.58 12.61 10.94
N VAL A 406 -5.50 13.23 11.44
CA VAL A 406 -5.22 14.66 11.21
C VAL A 406 -5.10 14.93 9.71
N GLY A 407 -4.26 14.15 9.02
CA GLY A 407 -4.05 14.30 7.59
C GLY A 407 -5.31 14.04 6.77
N MET A 408 -6.17 13.11 7.19
CA MET A 408 -7.46 12.85 6.56
C MET A 408 -8.41 14.06 6.67
N MET A 409 -8.56 14.64 7.87
CA MET A 409 -9.40 15.82 8.08
C MET A 409 -8.88 17.05 7.32
N ASP A 410 -7.59 17.35 7.45
CA ASP A 410 -6.96 18.52 6.81
C ASP A 410 -7.08 18.47 5.28
N ARG A 411 -6.94 17.28 4.67
CA ARG A 411 -7.12 17.11 3.22
C ARG A 411 -8.54 17.45 2.76
N VAL A 412 -9.57 17.05 3.51
CA VAL A 412 -10.97 17.38 3.17
C VAL A 412 -11.23 18.86 3.30
N ILE A 413 -10.77 19.47 4.39
CA ILE A 413 -10.95 20.91 4.65
C ILE A 413 -10.29 21.70 3.51
N ALA A 414 -9.02 21.40 3.20
CA ALA A 414 -8.29 22.06 2.12
C ALA A 414 -8.97 21.87 0.74
N TYR A 415 -9.57 20.70 0.51
CA TYR A 415 -10.34 20.43 -0.71
C TYR A 415 -11.63 21.26 -0.77
N PHE A 416 -12.38 21.37 0.32
CA PHE A 416 -13.60 22.19 0.37
C PHE A 416 -13.28 23.69 0.22
N ASP A 417 -12.22 24.17 0.86
CA ASP A 417 -11.76 25.55 0.70
C ASP A 417 -11.33 25.85 -0.74
N LYS A 418 -10.73 24.86 -1.42
CA LYS A 418 -10.40 24.98 -2.84
C LYS A 418 -11.67 25.10 -3.68
N LEU A 419 -12.69 24.28 -3.44
CA LEU A 419 -13.98 24.36 -4.15
C LEU A 419 -14.66 25.72 -3.94
N ASP A 420 -14.67 26.24 -2.70
CA ASP A 420 -15.20 27.56 -2.38
C ASP A 420 -14.46 28.67 -3.15
N ARG A 421 -13.13 28.64 -3.17
CA ARG A 421 -12.31 29.61 -3.94
C ARG A 421 -12.56 29.53 -5.44
N GLU A 422 -12.84 28.33 -5.96
CA GLU A 422 -13.13 28.09 -7.38
C GLU A 422 -14.60 28.33 -7.76
N GLY A 423 -15.48 28.60 -6.78
CA GLY A 423 -16.92 28.71 -7.01
C GLY A 423 -17.56 27.41 -7.51
N ARG A 424 -16.96 26.25 -7.19
CA ARG A 424 -17.41 24.94 -7.66
C ARG A 424 -18.28 24.25 -6.62
N VAL A 425 -19.33 23.58 -7.09
CA VAL A 425 -20.15 22.66 -6.29
C VAL A 425 -19.58 21.25 -6.45
N LEU A 426 -19.73 20.41 -5.42
CA LEU A 426 -19.43 18.99 -5.51
C LEU A 426 -20.50 18.32 -6.36
N ASP A 427 -20.09 17.80 -7.53
CA ASP A 427 -20.95 17.03 -8.44
C ASP A 427 -21.23 15.61 -7.93
#